data_AF-A0A8T2SVQ8-F1
#
_entry.id   AF-A0A8T2SVQ8-F1
#
_cell.length_a   1.000
_cell.length_b   1.000
_cell.length_c   1.000
_cell.angle_alpha   90.00
_cell.angle_beta   90.00
_cell.angle_gamma   90.00
#
_symmetry.space_group_name_H-M   'P 1'
#
loop_
_entity.id
_entity.type
_entity.pdbx_description
1 polymer ?
#
loop_
_entity_poly.entity_id
_entity_poly.type
_entity_poly.pdbx_seq_one_letter_code
_entity_poly.pdbx_strand_id
1 'polypeptide(L)'
;MAGNARPPFDKILQLLRDININTNTQIPIVSVDIPSGWDVELGDKDGLGLKPDMLVSLTAPKLCAKTFRGSHHFLGGRFVPPGIAEKYNLKLPPYPGSSVCVRIGKPPSVDVSALRENYVGAVLLEEHINKDPFKQFQEWFEDAVAAGLTEPNAMTLATATSEGHPSARVVLLKGYDHRGFVWYTNYGSRKASELLSNPWASLVFFWDKLHRQIRVEGKVEKVSDEESDEYFHSRPRGSQIGAIVSRQSEVLPGRQTLDDQYKSICEKYADGSYIPRPNFWGGFRLLPVSIEFWQGRESRLHDRLVFTREGVDDDQWRMQRLSP
;
A
#
# COMPACT_ATOMS: atom_id res chain seq x y z
N MET A 1 -11.28 28.21 -39.19
CA MET A 1 -12.08 29.37 -38.77
C MET A 1 -12.39 29.19 -37.30
N ALA A 2 -11.87 30.04 -36.42
CA ALA A 2 -12.28 30.04 -35.02
C ALA A 2 -13.77 30.39 -34.96
N GLY A 3 -14.57 29.53 -34.32
CA GLY A 3 -16.00 29.77 -34.18
C GLY A 3 -16.27 30.56 -32.93
N ASN A 4 -16.84 31.75 -33.05
CA ASN A 4 -17.43 32.44 -31.89
C ASN A 4 -18.47 31.52 -31.23
N ALA A 5 -18.57 31.59 -29.90
CA ALA A 5 -19.64 30.93 -29.17
C ALA A 5 -21.00 31.35 -29.76
N ARG A 6 -21.86 30.37 -30.04
CA ARG A 6 -23.17 30.61 -30.68
C ARG A 6 -24.29 30.51 -29.65
N PRO A 7 -25.38 31.27 -29.81
CA PRO A 7 -26.57 31.09 -29.01
C PRO A 7 -27.08 29.64 -29.02
N PRO A 8 -27.59 29.11 -27.88
CA PRO A 8 -27.75 29.78 -26.58
C PRO A 8 -26.53 29.68 -25.65
N PHE A 9 -25.42 29.09 -26.10
CA PHE A 9 -24.27 28.74 -25.24
C PHE A 9 -23.35 29.92 -24.94
N ASP A 10 -23.40 30.97 -25.76
CA ASP A 10 -22.67 32.22 -25.57
C ASP A 10 -22.90 32.83 -24.18
N LYS A 11 -24.16 32.92 -23.74
CA LYS A 11 -24.53 33.46 -22.42
C LYS A 11 -24.02 32.60 -21.28
N ILE A 12 -24.10 31.27 -21.40
CA ILE A 12 -23.63 30.33 -20.37
C ILE A 12 -22.11 30.41 -20.22
N LEU A 13 -21.38 30.47 -21.34
CA LEU A 13 -19.93 30.58 -21.34
C LEU A 13 -19.45 31.91 -20.74
N GLN A 14 -20.18 33.01 -20.97
CA GLN A 14 -19.91 34.29 -20.34
C GLN A 14 -20.13 34.24 -18.83
N LEU A 15 -21.25 33.68 -18.37
CA LEU A 15 -21.53 33.49 -16.94
C LEU A 15 -20.43 32.67 -16.23
N LEU A 16 -19.97 31.58 -16.83
CA LEU A 16 -18.90 30.76 -16.26
C LEU A 16 -17.56 31.53 -16.14
N ARG A 17 -17.26 32.41 -17.10
CA ARG A 17 -16.08 33.29 -17.03
C ARG A 17 -16.23 34.30 -15.89
N ASP A 18 -17.38 34.93 -15.79
CA ASP A 18 -17.65 35.97 -14.79
C ASP A 18 -17.67 35.41 -13.36
N ILE A 19 -18.16 34.18 -13.17
CA ILE A 19 -18.11 33.49 -11.86
C ILE A 19 -16.66 33.29 -11.43
N ASN A 20 -15.82 32.70 -12.29
CA ASN A 20 -14.42 32.41 -11.94
C ASN A 20 -13.57 33.67 -11.73
N ILE A 21 -13.98 34.83 -12.27
CA ILE A 21 -13.32 36.12 -12.01
C ILE A 21 -13.73 36.73 -10.67
N ASN A 22 -15.00 36.58 -10.26
CA ASN A 22 -15.58 37.40 -9.18
C ASN A 22 -15.70 36.71 -7.82
N THR A 23 -15.71 35.37 -7.72
CA THR A 23 -16.13 34.70 -6.46
C THR A 23 -15.02 34.07 -5.63
N ASN A 24 -13.74 34.16 -6.02
CA ASN A 24 -12.61 33.47 -5.37
C ASN A 24 -12.81 31.94 -5.18
N THR A 25 -13.86 31.38 -5.79
CA THR A 25 -14.18 29.96 -5.87
C THR A 25 -13.91 29.50 -7.30
N GLN A 26 -12.92 28.64 -7.47
CA GLN A 26 -12.56 28.11 -8.77
C GLN A 26 -13.47 26.92 -9.08
N ILE A 27 -14.60 27.17 -9.75
CA ILE A 27 -15.40 26.06 -10.29
C ILE A 27 -14.58 25.48 -11.44
N PRO A 28 -14.14 24.21 -11.35
CA PRO A 28 -13.30 23.63 -12.38
C PRO A 28 -14.09 23.49 -13.68
N ILE A 29 -13.60 24.11 -14.75
CA ILE A 29 -14.20 24.01 -16.08
C ILE A 29 -13.52 22.87 -16.84
N VAL A 30 -14.31 21.91 -17.28
CA VAL A 30 -13.86 20.80 -18.12
C VAL A 30 -14.32 21.03 -19.56
N SER A 31 -13.38 21.02 -20.49
CA SER A 31 -13.67 20.99 -21.91
C SER A 31 -13.50 19.59 -22.47
N VAL A 32 -14.48 19.10 -23.21
CA VAL A 32 -14.40 17.85 -23.96
C VAL A 32 -14.13 18.18 -25.44
N ASP A 33 -13.07 17.60 -25.99
CA ASP A 33 -12.50 17.86 -27.32
C ASP A 33 -11.86 19.25 -27.51
N ILE A 34 -12.52 20.20 -28.19
CA ILE A 34 -11.95 21.52 -28.50
C ILE A 34 -12.61 22.59 -27.61
N PRO A 35 -11.86 23.38 -26.83
CA PRO A 35 -12.45 24.44 -26.03
C PRO A 35 -13.18 25.47 -26.90
N SER A 36 -14.32 25.94 -26.39
CA SER A 36 -15.14 26.92 -27.12
C SER A 36 -14.34 28.18 -27.42
N GLY A 37 -14.40 28.63 -28.69
CA GLY A 37 -13.64 29.79 -29.17
C GLY A 37 -12.21 29.49 -29.66
N TRP A 38 -11.75 28.23 -29.58
CA TRP A 38 -10.42 27.86 -30.09
C TRP A 38 -10.48 27.51 -31.58
N ASP A 39 -9.39 27.83 -32.29
CA ASP A 39 -9.13 27.27 -33.61
C ASP A 39 -8.63 25.83 -33.47
N VAL A 40 -9.13 24.93 -34.32
CA VAL A 40 -8.88 23.48 -34.23
C VAL A 40 -7.41 23.11 -34.43
N GLU A 41 -6.64 23.93 -35.14
CA GLU A 41 -5.21 23.69 -35.38
C GLU A 41 -4.34 24.53 -34.47
N LEU A 42 -4.69 25.82 -34.34
CA LEU A 42 -3.81 26.84 -33.78
C LEU A 42 -4.17 27.26 -32.34
N GLY A 43 -5.28 26.77 -31.79
CA GLY A 43 -5.71 27.06 -30.42
C GLY A 43 -6.35 28.44 -30.25
N ASP A 44 -6.23 29.01 -29.04
CA ASP A 44 -6.78 30.31 -28.69
C ASP A 44 -5.95 31.47 -29.26
N LYS A 45 -6.10 31.75 -30.55
CA LYS A 45 -5.32 32.78 -31.26
C LYS A 45 -5.46 34.18 -30.67
N ASP A 46 -6.69 34.51 -30.27
CA ASP A 46 -7.06 35.87 -29.89
C ASP A 46 -7.08 36.07 -28.37
N GLY A 47 -6.84 35.00 -27.59
CA GLY A 47 -6.89 35.02 -26.13
C GLY A 47 -8.31 35.14 -25.54
N LEU A 48 -9.32 35.13 -26.40
CA LEU A 48 -10.74 35.31 -26.09
C LEU A 48 -11.48 33.99 -25.91
N GLY A 49 -10.83 32.86 -26.19
CA GLY A 49 -11.36 31.52 -26.02
C GLY A 49 -11.61 31.14 -24.56
N LEU A 50 -12.39 30.07 -24.36
CA LEU A 50 -12.57 29.50 -23.03
C LEU A 50 -11.24 28.93 -22.53
N LYS A 51 -10.91 29.17 -21.26
CA LYS A 51 -9.70 28.63 -20.61
C LYS A 51 -10.12 27.57 -19.59
N PRO A 52 -10.26 26.30 -19.99
CA PRO A 52 -10.68 25.26 -19.06
C PRO A 52 -9.52 24.85 -18.14
N ASP A 53 -9.84 24.42 -16.92
CA ASP A 53 -8.90 23.82 -15.99
C ASP A 53 -8.48 22.41 -16.45
N MET A 54 -9.40 21.72 -17.14
CA MET A 54 -9.19 20.38 -17.68
C MET A 54 -9.60 20.28 -19.16
N LEU A 55 -8.76 19.61 -19.95
CA LEU A 55 -9.07 19.22 -21.32
C LEU A 55 -9.19 17.69 -21.43
N VAL A 56 -10.29 17.18 -22.00
CA VAL A 56 -10.48 15.76 -22.32
C VAL A 56 -10.57 15.62 -23.85
N SER A 57 -9.47 15.28 -24.51
CA SER A 57 -9.43 15.05 -25.97
C SER A 57 -10.04 13.69 -26.31
N LEU A 58 -10.92 13.59 -27.30
CA LEU A 58 -11.54 12.32 -27.71
C LEU A 58 -10.87 11.73 -28.96
N THR A 59 -10.63 10.42 -29.01
CA THR A 59 -10.13 9.62 -30.17
C THR A 59 -8.75 9.97 -30.74
N ALA A 60 -8.46 11.23 -31.05
CA ALA A 60 -7.13 11.72 -31.44
C ALA A 60 -7.06 13.23 -31.14
N PRO A 61 -6.07 13.72 -30.35
CA PRO A 61 -5.97 15.14 -30.03
C PRO A 61 -5.83 16.00 -31.29
N LYS A 62 -6.65 17.04 -31.39
CA LYS A 62 -6.47 18.10 -32.39
C LYS A 62 -5.20 18.88 -32.10
N LEU A 63 -4.60 19.49 -33.12
CA LEU A 63 -3.28 20.13 -32.98
C LEU A 63 -3.31 21.27 -31.94
N CYS A 64 -4.46 21.94 -31.79
CA CYS A 64 -4.70 22.95 -30.76
C CYS A 64 -4.48 22.44 -29.33
N ALA A 65 -4.61 21.14 -29.06
CA ALA A 65 -4.36 20.59 -27.74
C ALA A 65 -2.90 20.79 -27.26
N LYS A 66 -1.94 21.00 -28.18
CA LYS A 66 -0.54 21.34 -27.84
C LYS A 66 -0.39 22.71 -27.18
N THR A 67 -1.34 23.61 -27.42
CA THR A 67 -1.34 24.96 -26.84
C THR A 67 -2.07 24.99 -25.50
N PHE A 68 -2.67 23.89 -25.06
CA PHE A 68 -3.29 23.79 -23.76
C PHE A 68 -2.27 23.95 -22.62
N ARG A 69 -2.67 24.67 -21.57
CA ARG A 69 -1.84 25.02 -20.41
C ARG A 69 -2.55 24.79 -19.06
N GLY A 70 -3.75 24.22 -19.08
CA GLY A 70 -4.47 23.90 -17.84
C GLY A 70 -3.79 22.76 -17.08
N SER A 71 -4.22 22.56 -15.83
CA SER A 71 -3.57 21.65 -14.87
C SER A 71 -3.78 20.17 -15.21
N HIS A 72 -4.81 19.85 -16.00
CA HIS A 72 -5.21 18.48 -16.30
C HIS A 72 -5.51 18.28 -17.79
N HIS A 73 -4.78 17.39 -18.45
CA HIS A 73 -5.08 16.99 -19.82
C HIS A 73 -5.24 15.48 -19.88
N PHE A 74 -6.39 15.02 -20.35
CA PHE A 74 -6.71 13.62 -20.56
C PHE A 74 -6.98 13.35 -22.04
N LEU A 75 -6.57 12.17 -22.50
CA LEU A 75 -7.02 11.57 -23.74
C LEU A 75 -8.05 10.50 -23.38
N GLY A 76 -9.31 10.74 -23.74
CA GLY A 76 -10.43 9.84 -23.55
C GLY A 76 -10.88 9.16 -24.85
N GLY A 77 -11.62 8.06 -24.71
CA GLY A 77 -12.28 7.37 -25.82
C GLY A 77 -11.52 6.15 -26.32
N ARG A 78 -12.26 5.24 -26.96
CA ARG A 78 -11.78 3.96 -27.48
C ARG A 78 -10.49 4.13 -28.28
N PHE A 79 -9.48 3.38 -27.87
CA PHE A 79 -8.25 2.97 -28.57
C PHE A 79 -7.90 3.79 -29.82
N VAL A 80 -6.81 4.57 -29.77
CA VAL A 80 -6.13 5.01 -30.98
C VAL A 80 -5.60 3.74 -31.67
N PRO A 81 -6.14 3.31 -32.82
CA PRO A 81 -5.63 2.11 -33.47
C PRO A 81 -4.16 2.33 -33.88
N PRO A 82 -3.30 1.30 -33.84
CA PRO A 82 -1.90 1.44 -34.23
C PRO A 82 -1.69 2.16 -35.57
N GLY A 83 -2.55 1.92 -36.57
CA GLY A 83 -2.49 2.61 -37.86
C GLY A 83 -2.79 4.11 -37.82
N ILE A 84 -3.59 4.60 -36.86
CA ILE A 84 -3.80 6.04 -36.64
C ILE A 84 -2.61 6.62 -35.88
N ALA A 85 -2.10 5.91 -34.88
CA ALA A 85 -0.91 6.34 -34.15
C ALA A 85 0.30 6.49 -35.08
N GLU A 86 0.48 5.53 -36.00
CA GLU A 86 1.53 5.56 -37.01
C GLU A 86 1.30 6.67 -38.05
N LYS A 87 0.09 6.79 -38.61
CA LYS A 87 -0.27 7.82 -39.60
C LYS A 87 0.02 9.24 -39.09
N TYR A 88 -0.17 9.49 -37.80
CA TYR A 88 0.01 10.82 -37.18
C TYR A 88 1.22 10.92 -36.25
N ASN A 89 2.10 9.91 -36.23
CA ASN A 89 3.32 9.84 -35.41
C ASN A 89 3.07 10.17 -33.91
N LEU A 90 2.04 9.57 -33.33
CA LEU A 90 1.63 9.80 -31.94
C LEU A 90 2.48 8.95 -30.97
N LYS A 91 3.18 9.61 -30.03
CA LYS A 91 3.88 8.93 -28.92
C LYS A 91 2.94 8.80 -27.73
N LEU A 92 2.33 7.63 -27.58
CA LEU A 92 1.37 7.35 -26.52
C LEU A 92 2.06 6.69 -25.30
N PRO A 93 1.70 7.05 -24.05
CA PRO A 93 2.21 6.39 -22.85
C PRO A 93 1.70 4.93 -22.75
N PRO A 94 2.39 4.05 -21.99
CA PRO A 94 1.95 2.67 -21.76
C PRO A 94 0.59 2.61 -21.02
N TYR A 95 -0.24 1.63 -21.37
CA TYR A 95 -1.61 1.45 -20.88
C TYR A 95 -1.74 0.24 -19.93
N PRO A 96 -1.68 0.42 -18.60
CA PRO A 96 -2.04 -0.65 -17.67
C PRO A 96 -3.56 -0.66 -17.45
N GLY A 97 -4.30 -1.55 -18.13
CA GLY A 97 -5.70 -1.89 -17.78
C GLY A 97 -6.80 -1.36 -18.72
N SER A 98 -8.05 -1.40 -18.23
CA SER A 98 -9.29 -1.05 -18.96
C SER A 98 -9.70 0.42 -18.84
N SER A 99 -8.82 1.29 -18.34
CA SER A 99 -9.11 2.72 -18.16
C SER A 99 -9.36 3.40 -19.49
N VAL A 100 -10.54 4.03 -19.64
CA VAL A 100 -11.00 4.67 -20.88
C VAL A 100 -10.40 6.07 -21.13
N CYS A 101 -9.56 6.54 -20.20
CA CYS A 101 -8.88 7.82 -20.26
C CYS A 101 -7.42 7.69 -19.77
N VAL A 102 -6.49 8.41 -20.41
CA VAL A 102 -5.09 8.51 -19.98
C VAL A 102 -4.70 9.97 -19.81
N ARG A 103 -4.04 10.30 -18.70
CA ARG A 103 -3.48 11.64 -18.48
C ARG A 103 -2.27 11.86 -19.41
N ILE A 104 -2.26 12.96 -20.14
CA ILE A 104 -1.14 13.40 -20.96
C ILE A 104 -0.45 14.57 -20.24
N GLY A 105 0.88 14.48 -20.09
CA GLY A 105 1.70 15.51 -19.44
C GLY A 105 2.31 15.07 -18.11
N LYS A 106 3.06 15.97 -17.45
CA LYS A 106 3.63 15.68 -16.13
C LYS A 106 2.49 15.49 -15.11
N PRO A 107 2.55 14.48 -14.24
CA PRO A 107 1.64 14.42 -13.09
C PRO A 107 1.82 15.70 -12.27
N PRO A 108 0.76 16.16 -11.58
CA PRO A 108 0.91 17.31 -10.72
C PRO A 108 1.90 16.93 -9.61
N SER A 109 2.67 17.91 -9.13
CA SER A 109 3.44 17.70 -7.91
C SER A 109 2.44 17.34 -6.81
N VAL A 110 2.53 16.10 -6.31
CA VAL A 110 1.69 15.65 -5.21
C VAL A 110 2.25 16.30 -3.96
N ASP A 111 1.47 17.18 -3.36
CA ASP A 111 1.74 17.63 -2.01
C ASP A 111 1.37 16.50 -1.04
N VAL A 112 2.40 15.82 -0.52
CA VAL A 112 2.21 14.71 0.43
C VAL A 112 1.44 15.16 1.67
N SER A 113 1.57 16.43 2.08
CA SER A 113 0.83 16.95 3.23
C SER A 113 -0.68 17.07 2.99
N ALA A 114 -1.09 17.11 1.71
CA ALA A 114 -2.47 17.21 1.26
C ALA A 114 -3.13 15.87 0.91
N LEU A 115 -2.41 14.74 0.92
CA LEU A 115 -2.92 13.38 0.67
C LEU A 115 -3.81 12.84 1.81
N ARG A 116 -4.44 13.73 2.56
CA ARG A 116 -5.12 13.40 3.81
C ARG A 116 -6.48 12.77 3.54
N GLU A 117 -6.71 11.62 4.16
CA GLU A 117 -8.02 10.96 4.18
C GLU A 117 -8.73 11.23 5.52
N ASN A 118 -10.07 11.29 5.48
CA ASN A 118 -10.90 11.37 6.67
C ASN A 118 -11.31 9.94 7.06
N TYR A 119 -10.87 9.48 8.23
CA TYR A 119 -11.18 8.14 8.72
C TYR A 119 -12.60 8.08 9.29
N VAL A 120 -13.43 7.23 8.70
CA VAL A 120 -14.78 6.91 9.20
C VAL A 120 -14.73 5.51 9.80
N GLY A 121 -14.51 5.40 11.10
CA GLY A 121 -14.41 4.13 11.82
C GLY A 121 -15.45 4.00 12.93
N ALA A 122 -15.69 2.78 13.41
CA ALA A 122 -16.43 2.55 14.65
C ALA A 122 -15.71 3.23 15.84
N VAL A 123 -16.44 3.55 16.90
CA VAL A 123 -15.83 4.09 18.14
C VAL A 123 -15.25 2.93 18.94
N LEU A 124 -14.01 3.07 19.42
CA LEU A 124 -13.40 2.07 20.30
C LEU A 124 -13.46 2.55 21.76
N LEU A 125 -14.39 1.98 22.52
CA LEU A 125 -14.63 2.29 23.94
C LEU A 125 -14.20 1.13 24.84
N GLU A 126 -13.85 1.47 26.08
CA GLU A 126 -13.41 0.54 27.13
C GLU A 126 -14.46 -0.54 27.43
N GLU A 127 -15.73 -0.23 27.28
CA GLU A 127 -16.86 -1.15 27.49
C GLU A 127 -17.10 -2.12 26.32
N HIS A 128 -16.63 -1.78 25.11
CA HIS A 128 -16.82 -2.58 23.91
C HIS A 128 -15.61 -3.46 23.57
N ILE A 129 -14.44 -3.17 24.17
CA ILE A 129 -13.23 -3.94 23.95
C ILE A 129 -13.22 -5.20 24.82
N ASN A 130 -12.78 -6.32 24.25
CA ASN A 130 -12.54 -7.55 24.99
C ASN A 130 -11.43 -7.32 26.03
N LYS A 131 -11.63 -7.83 27.26
CA LYS A 131 -10.65 -7.66 28.36
C LYS A 131 -9.44 -8.57 28.22
N ASP A 132 -9.55 -9.61 27.41
CA ASP A 132 -8.43 -10.44 26.97
C ASP A 132 -7.88 -9.85 25.65
N PRO A 133 -6.65 -9.30 25.64
CA PRO A 133 -6.11 -8.65 24.44
C PRO A 133 -5.84 -9.63 23.30
N PHE A 134 -5.66 -10.93 23.57
CA PHE A 134 -5.50 -11.93 22.50
C PHE A 134 -6.82 -12.23 21.82
N LYS A 135 -7.92 -12.30 22.58
CA LYS A 135 -9.27 -12.40 22.01
C LYS A 135 -9.63 -11.13 21.24
N GLN A 136 -9.28 -9.95 21.76
CA GLN A 136 -9.50 -8.71 21.03
C GLN A 136 -8.74 -8.69 19.69
N PHE A 137 -7.48 -9.14 19.68
CA PHE A 137 -6.72 -9.30 18.44
C PHE A 137 -7.42 -10.25 17.48
N GLN A 138 -7.90 -11.40 17.96
CA GLN A 138 -8.59 -12.39 17.15
C GLN A 138 -9.84 -11.79 16.48
N GLU A 139 -10.71 -11.12 17.23
CA GLU A 139 -11.93 -10.47 16.70
C GLU A 139 -11.57 -9.47 15.58
N TRP A 140 -10.55 -8.65 15.83
CA TRP A 140 -10.08 -7.65 14.88
C TRP A 140 -9.44 -8.25 13.63
N PHE A 141 -8.74 -9.38 13.79
CA PHE A 141 -8.16 -10.13 12.68
C PHE A 141 -9.25 -10.80 11.83
N GLU A 142 -10.28 -11.37 12.46
CA GLU A 142 -11.44 -11.94 11.78
C GLU A 142 -12.22 -10.88 10.99
N ASP A 143 -12.40 -9.67 11.55
CA ASP A 143 -12.96 -8.52 10.83
C ASP A 143 -12.13 -8.16 9.59
N ALA A 144 -10.80 -8.14 9.71
CA ALA A 144 -9.90 -7.85 8.58
C ALA A 144 -10.00 -8.90 7.46
N VAL A 145 -10.15 -10.18 7.83
CA VAL A 145 -10.41 -11.26 6.88
C VAL A 145 -11.78 -11.10 6.22
N ALA A 146 -12.83 -10.86 7.02
CA ALA A 146 -14.20 -10.69 6.53
C ALA A 146 -14.35 -9.49 5.59
N ALA A 147 -13.61 -8.41 5.83
CA ALA A 147 -13.55 -7.22 4.98
C ALA A 147 -12.73 -7.43 3.68
N GLY A 148 -12.15 -8.61 3.46
CA GLY A 148 -11.42 -8.93 2.24
C GLY A 148 -10.14 -8.10 2.07
N LEU A 149 -9.43 -7.82 3.17
CA LEU A 149 -8.13 -7.18 3.10
C LEU A 149 -7.14 -8.11 2.39
N THR A 150 -6.22 -7.51 1.65
CA THR A 150 -5.10 -8.25 1.04
C THR A 150 -4.09 -8.54 2.13
N GLU A 151 -3.76 -9.81 2.34
CA GLU A 151 -2.79 -10.28 3.35
C GLU A 151 -2.99 -9.63 4.74
N PRO A 152 -4.15 -9.82 5.41
CA PRO A 152 -4.40 -9.23 6.74
C PRO A 152 -3.39 -9.69 7.80
N ASN A 153 -2.69 -10.80 7.55
CA ASN A 153 -1.62 -11.35 8.36
C ASN A 153 -0.23 -10.74 8.07
N ALA A 154 -0.11 -9.79 7.14
CA ALA A 154 1.12 -9.03 6.95
C ALA A 154 1.33 -8.07 8.12
N MET A 155 2.54 -8.07 8.66
CA MET A 155 2.93 -7.20 9.79
C MET A 155 4.32 -6.63 9.58
N THR A 156 4.53 -5.40 10.01
CA THR A 156 5.87 -4.82 10.08
C THR A 156 6.54 -5.29 11.35
N LEU A 157 7.68 -5.98 11.23
CA LEU A 157 8.55 -6.37 12.33
C LEU A 157 9.70 -5.37 12.44
N ALA A 158 9.76 -4.67 13.56
CA ALA A 158 10.87 -3.83 13.96
C ALA A 158 11.76 -4.56 14.98
N THR A 159 13.06 -4.55 14.73
CA THR A 159 14.13 -5.12 15.57
C THR A 159 15.23 -4.08 15.71
N ALA A 160 16.15 -4.26 16.65
CA ALA A 160 17.29 -3.34 16.81
C ALA A 160 18.58 -4.09 17.12
N THR A 161 19.72 -3.49 16.79
CA THR A 161 21.03 -3.99 17.26
C THR A 161 21.16 -3.82 18.78
N SER A 162 22.21 -4.38 19.37
CA SER A 162 22.57 -4.19 20.79
C SER A 162 22.81 -2.72 21.15
N GLU A 163 23.20 -1.90 20.19
CA GLU A 163 23.43 -0.45 20.34
C GLU A 163 22.16 0.38 20.12
N GLY A 164 21.02 -0.28 19.83
CA GLY A 164 19.73 0.37 19.65
C GLY A 164 19.46 0.92 18.25
N HIS A 165 20.21 0.51 17.22
CA HIS A 165 19.93 0.91 15.84
C HIS A 165 18.76 0.10 15.27
N PRO A 166 17.60 0.74 14.97
CA PRO A 166 16.42 0.00 14.54
C PRO A 166 16.50 -0.42 13.07
N SER A 167 15.84 -1.51 12.74
CA SER A 167 15.54 -1.93 11.37
C SER A 167 14.14 -2.54 11.30
N ALA A 168 13.44 -2.32 10.19
CA ALA A 168 12.08 -2.80 10.00
C ALA A 168 11.89 -3.47 8.64
N ARG A 169 10.99 -4.45 8.58
CA ARG A 169 10.55 -5.11 7.34
C ARG A 169 9.19 -5.76 7.53
N VAL A 170 8.50 -6.04 6.44
CA VAL A 170 7.28 -6.86 6.46
C VAL A 170 7.64 -8.34 6.64
N VAL A 171 6.89 -9.01 7.51
CA VAL A 171 6.84 -10.47 7.66
C VAL A 171 5.37 -10.90 7.74
N LEU A 172 5.11 -12.19 7.60
CA LEU A 172 3.75 -12.73 7.70
C LEU A 172 3.57 -13.43 9.05
N LEU A 173 2.51 -13.08 9.77
CA LEU A 173 2.01 -13.84 10.90
C LEU A 173 1.57 -15.24 10.41
N LYS A 174 2.00 -16.27 11.15
CA LYS A 174 1.74 -17.69 10.84
C LYS A 174 1.05 -18.46 11.95
N GLY A 175 1.04 -17.91 13.16
CA GLY A 175 0.25 -18.41 14.27
C GLY A 175 0.16 -17.35 15.34
N TYR A 176 -0.88 -17.40 16.14
CA TYR A 176 -1.01 -16.62 17.35
C TYR A 176 -1.85 -17.40 18.35
N ASP A 177 -1.47 -17.32 19.62
CA ASP A 177 -2.20 -17.90 20.74
C ASP A 177 -1.88 -17.06 22.01
N HIS A 178 -2.35 -17.50 23.18
CA HIS A 178 -2.10 -16.83 24.45
C HIS A 178 -0.61 -16.68 24.81
N ARG A 179 0.29 -17.47 24.19
CA ARG A 179 1.74 -17.35 24.39
C ARG A 179 2.31 -16.20 23.57
N GLY A 180 1.78 -15.94 22.37
CA GLY A 180 2.28 -14.85 21.53
C GLY A 180 2.05 -15.00 20.03
N PHE A 181 2.84 -14.24 19.26
CA PHE A 181 2.70 -14.09 17.81
C PHE A 181 3.89 -14.73 17.08
N VAL A 182 3.62 -15.63 16.14
CA VAL A 182 4.64 -16.48 15.48
C VAL A 182 4.83 -16.10 14.03
N TRP A 183 6.10 -16.01 13.61
CA TRP A 183 6.52 -15.91 12.21
C TRP A 183 7.74 -16.78 11.95
N TYR A 184 8.03 -17.07 10.68
CA TYR A 184 9.16 -17.91 10.28
C TYR A 184 10.11 -17.16 9.36
N THR A 185 11.41 -17.41 9.52
CA THR A 185 12.48 -16.69 8.82
C THR A 185 13.74 -17.54 8.70
N ASN A 186 14.72 -17.02 7.96
CA ASN A 186 16.08 -17.52 8.00
C ASN A 186 16.82 -16.93 9.23
N TYR A 187 17.43 -17.80 10.04
CA TYR A 187 18.21 -17.46 11.24
C TYR A 187 19.54 -16.77 10.94
N GLY A 188 20.04 -16.84 9.71
CA GLY A 188 21.21 -16.07 9.24
C GLY A 188 20.88 -14.65 8.77
N SER A 189 19.60 -14.26 8.74
CA SER A 189 19.21 -12.92 8.29
C SER A 189 19.53 -11.83 9.32
N ARG A 190 19.61 -10.57 8.85
CA ARG A 190 19.85 -9.40 9.72
C ARG A 190 18.89 -9.35 10.92
N LYS A 191 17.59 -9.57 10.69
CA LYS A 191 16.58 -9.54 11.76
C LYS A 191 16.81 -10.62 12.81
N ALA A 192 17.25 -11.81 12.38
CA ALA A 192 17.51 -12.90 13.30
C ALA A 192 18.77 -12.64 14.12
N SER A 193 19.83 -12.12 13.49
CA SER A 193 21.04 -11.68 14.21
C SER A 193 20.71 -10.61 15.25
N GLU A 194 19.90 -9.61 14.88
CA GLU A 194 19.43 -8.56 15.79
C GLU A 194 18.64 -9.18 16.97
N LEU A 195 17.64 -10.03 16.70
CA LEU A 195 16.83 -10.70 17.73
C LEU A 195 17.62 -11.59 18.68
N LEU A 196 18.67 -12.26 18.19
CA LEU A 196 19.54 -13.10 19.01
C LEU A 196 20.43 -12.28 19.95
N SER A 197 20.79 -11.06 19.54
CA SER A 197 21.58 -10.13 20.36
C SER A 197 20.73 -9.24 21.28
N ASN A 198 19.54 -8.88 20.83
CA ASN A 198 18.58 -8.02 21.51
C ASN A 198 17.18 -8.61 21.27
N PRO A 199 16.62 -9.36 22.24
CA PRO A 199 15.39 -10.12 22.04
C PRO A 199 14.14 -9.23 22.06
N TRP A 200 14.25 -7.90 22.04
CA TRP A 200 13.09 -7.02 21.98
C TRP A 200 12.68 -6.71 20.55
N ALA A 201 11.37 -6.76 20.30
CA ALA A 201 10.79 -6.43 19.00
C ALA A 201 9.44 -5.73 19.15
N SER A 202 9.03 -5.09 18.04
CA SER A 202 7.69 -4.55 17.87
C SER A 202 7.08 -5.06 16.57
N LEU A 203 5.81 -5.45 16.61
CA LEU A 203 5.00 -5.82 15.47
C LEU A 203 3.94 -4.74 15.25
N VAL A 204 3.73 -4.34 14.00
CA VAL A 204 2.66 -3.41 13.61
C VAL A 204 1.82 -4.03 12.51
N PHE A 205 0.53 -4.20 12.79
CA PHE A 205 -0.50 -4.48 11.80
C PHE A 205 -1.17 -3.16 11.41
N PHE A 206 -1.27 -2.88 10.12
CA PHE A 206 -1.99 -1.71 9.63
C PHE A 206 -3.01 -2.15 8.59
N TRP A 207 -4.29 -1.95 8.94
CA TRP A 207 -5.43 -2.32 8.11
C TRP A 207 -6.11 -1.04 7.65
N ASP A 208 -5.56 -0.49 6.57
CA ASP A 208 -5.95 0.78 5.95
C ASP A 208 -7.46 0.91 5.74
N LYS A 209 -8.10 -0.11 5.14
CA LYS A 209 -9.54 -0.12 4.84
C LYS A 209 -10.45 -0.11 6.07
N LEU A 210 -9.94 -0.57 7.22
CA LEU A 210 -10.66 -0.54 8.49
C LEU A 210 -10.25 0.64 9.37
N HIS A 211 -9.25 1.40 8.93
CA HIS A 211 -8.60 2.45 9.71
C HIS A 211 -8.17 1.94 11.10
N ARG A 212 -7.59 0.74 11.14
CA ARG A 212 -7.15 0.08 12.36
C ARG A 212 -5.65 -0.14 12.34
N GLN A 213 -5.03 -0.03 13.51
CA GLN A 213 -3.67 -0.43 13.74
C GLN A 213 -3.58 -1.23 15.04
N ILE A 214 -2.78 -2.29 15.02
CA ILE A 214 -2.42 -3.03 16.23
C ILE A 214 -0.90 -2.96 16.37
N ARG A 215 -0.43 -2.61 17.57
CA ARG A 215 0.99 -2.68 17.93
C ARG A 215 1.18 -3.71 19.02
N VAL A 216 2.16 -4.59 18.85
CA VAL A 216 2.52 -5.63 19.81
C VAL A 216 3.99 -5.48 20.14
N GLU A 217 4.32 -5.37 21.42
CA GLU A 217 5.71 -5.19 21.87
C GLU A 217 6.06 -6.25 22.92
N GLY A 218 7.26 -6.80 22.84
CA GLY A 218 7.66 -7.89 23.73
C GLY A 218 9.01 -8.50 23.42
N LYS A 219 9.35 -9.52 24.23
CA LYS A 219 10.53 -10.35 24.02
C LYS A 219 10.26 -11.40 22.94
N VAL A 220 11.30 -11.84 22.26
CA VAL A 220 11.23 -12.82 21.19
C VAL A 220 12.05 -14.03 21.57
N GLU A 221 11.47 -15.21 21.37
CA GLU A 221 12.13 -16.50 21.51
C GLU A 221 12.05 -17.31 20.22
N LYS A 222 12.95 -18.28 20.06
CA LYS A 222 12.81 -19.28 18.99
C LYS A 222 11.66 -20.22 19.35
N VAL A 223 10.86 -20.59 18.36
CA VAL A 223 9.95 -21.73 18.53
C VAL A 223 10.75 -23.03 18.57
N SER A 224 10.12 -24.12 19.00
CA SER A 224 10.79 -25.42 19.04
C SER A 224 11.18 -25.91 17.63
N ASP A 225 12.12 -26.85 17.57
CA ASP A 225 12.51 -27.45 16.30
C ASP A 225 11.34 -28.20 15.67
N GLU A 226 10.48 -28.82 16.48
CA GLU A 226 9.25 -29.49 16.05
C GLU A 226 8.23 -28.50 15.46
N GLU A 227 7.95 -27.36 16.14
CA GLU A 227 7.09 -26.30 15.59
C GLU A 227 7.67 -25.72 14.28
N SER A 228 9.00 -25.72 14.12
CA SER A 228 9.68 -25.31 12.88
C SER A 228 9.59 -26.35 11.78
N ASP A 229 9.75 -27.63 12.10
CA ASP A 229 9.65 -28.74 11.16
C ASP A 229 8.22 -28.89 10.64
N GLU A 230 7.22 -28.92 11.52
CA GLU A 230 5.81 -29.01 11.13
C GLU A 230 5.43 -27.90 10.15
N TYR A 231 5.75 -26.65 10.49
CA TYR A 231 5.44 -25.54 9.60
C TYR A 231 6.26 -25.58 8.32
N PHE A 232 7.54 -25.97 8.34
CA PHE A 232 8.35 -26.10 7.12
C PHE A 232 7.70 -27.05 6.12
N HIS A 233 7.29 -28.24 6.57
CA HIS A 233 6.72 -29.27 5.71
C HIS A 233 5.28 -28.97 5.27
N SER A 234 4.55 -28.11 5.98
CA SER A 234 3.25 -27.60 5.52
C SER A 234 3.34 -26.68 4.30
N ARG A 235 4.52 -26.08 4.03
CA ARG A 235 4.70 -25.11 2.94
C ARG A 235 4.71 -25.80 1.58
N PRO A 236 4.29 -25.10 0.49
CA PRO A 236 4.44 -25.61 -0.86
C PRO A 236 5.91 -26.00 -1.15
N ARG A 237 6.12 -27.07 -1.92
CA ARG A 237 7.45 -27.62 -2.20
C ARG A 237 8.43 -26.57 -2.77
N GLY A 238 7.95 -25.68 -3.65
CA GLY A 238 8.76 -24.57 -4.16
C GLY A 238 9.22 -23.58 -3.08
N SER A 239 8.42 -23.39 -2.03
CA SER A 239 8.76 -22.56 -0.86
C SER A 239 9.76 -23.26 0.08
N GLN A 240 9.67 -24.58 0.21
CA GLN A 240 10.66 -25.39 0.94
C GLN A 240 12.03 -25.28 0.25
N ILE A 241 12.06 -25.45 -1.08
CA ILE A 241 13.27 -25.27 -1.91
C ILE A 241 13.81 -23.84 -1.80
N GLY A 242 12.95 -22.83 -1.92
CA GLY A 242 13.36 -21.43 -1.80
C GLY A 242 14.00 -21.11 -0.44
N ALA A 243 13.56 -21.76 0.64
CA ALA A 243 14.17 -21.61 1.95
C ALA A 243 15.56 -22.26 2.06
N ILE A 244 15.85 -23.33 1.32
CA ILE A 244 17.19 -23.92 1.23
C ILE A 244 18.14 -23.00 0.46
N VAL A 245 17.68 -22.44 -0.66
CA VAL A 245 18.48 -21.64 -1.59
C VAL A 245 18.82 -20.27 -0.99
N SER A 246 17.86 -19.64 -0.33
CA SER A 246 17.99 -18.26 0.13
C SER A 246 18.85 -18.14 1.40
N ARG A 247 20.13 -17.81 1.24
CA ARG A 247 20.96 -17.20 2.31
C ARG A 247 20.52 -15.75 2.54
N GLN A 248 19.41 -15.59 3.25
CA GLN A 248 18.68 -14.34 3.33
C GLN A 248 19.56 -13.23 3.92
N SER A 249 19.59 -12.06 3.26
CA SER A 249 20.37 -10.87 3.64
C SER A 249 21.87 -10.92 3.32
N GLU A 250 22.39 -11.98 2.70
CA GLU A 250 23.75 -11.98 2.13
C GLU A 250 23.78 -11.24 0.78
N VAL A 251 24.93 -10.64 0.46
CA VAL A 251 25.17 -9.99 -0.85
C VAL A 251 25.38 -11.07 -1.90
N LEU A 252 24.66 -10.98 -3.01
CA LEU A 252 24.79 -11.91 -4.13
C LEU A 252 25.38 -11.20 -5.36
N PRO A 253 26.22 -11.88 -6.16
CA PRO A 253 26.78 -11.30 -7.38
C PRO A 253 25.73 -10.87 -8.41
N GLY A 254 24.57 -11.53 -8.42
CA GLY A 254 23.46 -11.21 -9.31
C GLY A 254 22.31 -12.21 -9.21
N ARG A 255 21.22 -11.92 -9.95
CA ARG A 255 20.00 -12.75 -9.95
C ARG A 255 20.25 -14.18 -10.43
N GLN A 256 21.11 -14.36 -11.43
CA GLN A 256 21.42 -15.66 -12.02
C GLN A 256 21.91 -16.67 -10.97
N THR A 257 22.69 -16.22 -9.98
CA THR A 257 23.17 -17.09 -8.89
C THR A 257 22.02 -17.74 -8.11
N LEU A 258 20.93 -17.01 -7.86
CA LEU A 258 19.74 -17.57 -7.19
C LEU A 258 19.01 -18.55 -8.09
N ASP A 259 18.85 -18.22 -9.37
CA ASP A 259 18.10 -19.05 -10.31
C ASP A 259 18.84 -20.38 -10.57
N ASP A 260 20.17 -20.35 -10.68
CA ASP A 260 21.02 -21.55 -10.83
C ASP A 260 20.97 -22.44 -9.57
N GLN A 261 21.07 -21.84 -8.38
CA GLN A 261 20.94 -22.56 -7.11
C GLN A 261 19.55 -23.17 -6.96
N TYR A 262 18.50 -22.42 -7.29
CA TYR A 262 17.13 -22.90 -7.25
C TYR A 262 16.93 -24.10 -8.18
N LYS A 263 17.40 -24.01 -9.42
CA LYS A 263 17.33 -25.10 -10.40
C LYS A 263 18.06 -26.35 -9.91
N SER A 264 19.27 -26.20 -9.38
CA SER A 264 20.06 -27.33 -8.85
C SER A 264 19.35 -28.04 -7.70
N ILE A 265 18.72 -27.29 -6.77
CA ILE A 265 17.96 -27.90 -5.68
C ILE A 265 16.64 -28.53 -6.17
N CYS A 266 15.98 -27.92 -7.16
CA CYS A 266 14.82 -28.54 -7.82
C CYS A 266 15.19 -29.89 -8.45
N GLU A 267 16.31 -29.96 -9.17
CA GLU A 267 16.80 -31.21 -9.78
C GLU A 267 17.14 -32.26 -8.73
N LYS A 268 17.80 -31.86 -7.63
CA LYS A 268 18.13 -32.75 -6.51
C LYS A 268 16.89 -33.43 -5.89
N TYR A 269 15.77 -32.72 -5.81
CA TYR A 269 14.52 -33.20 -5.19
C TYR A 269 13.41 -33.47 -6.23
N ALA A 270 13.77 -33.69 -7.49
CA ALA A 270 12.82 -33.90 -8.60
C ALA A 270 12.09 -35.25 -8.51
N ASP A 271 12.69 -36.22 -7.83
CA ASP A 271 12.14 -37.57 -7.58
C ASP A 271 11.00 -37.59 -6.54
N GLY A 272 10.63 -36.43 -5.98
CA GLY A 272 9.61 -36.35 -4.94
C GLY A 272 10.14 -36.66 -3.53
N SER A 273 11.45 -36.86 -3.36
CA SER A 273 12.06 -37.15 -2.06
C SER A 273 11.75 -36.10 -0.98
N TYR A 274 11.87 -36.52 0.27
CA TYR A 274 11.67 -35.64 1.43
C TYR A 274 12.73 -34.53 1.45
N ILE A 275 12.27 -33.29 1.65
CA ILE A 275 13.14 -32.12 1.74
C ILE A 275 13.32 -31.78 3.22
N PRO A 276 14.51 -32.00 3.82
CA PRO A 276 14.72 -31.66 5.21
C PRO A 276 14.71 -30.14 5.41
N ARG A 277 14.15 -29.67 6.54
CA ARG A 277 14.28 -28.28 6.97
C ARG A 277 15.77 -27.94 7.18
N PRO A 278 16.28 -26.83 6.62
CA PRO A 278 17.62 -26.37 6.93
C PRO A 278 17.75 -25.90 8.39
N ASN A 279 18.84 -26.23 9.06
CA ASN A 279 19.11 -25.79 10.45
C ASN A 279 19.13 -24.26 10.62
N PHE A 280 19.37 -23.51 9.53
CA PHE A 280 19.35 -22.05 9.52
C PHE A 280 17.94 -21.47 9.24
N TRP A 281 16.89 -22.27 9.26
CA TRP A 281 15.52 -21.81 9.03
C TRP A 281 14.59 -22.28 10.15
N GLY A 282 13.72 -21.39 10.63
CA GLY A 282 12.73 -21.74 11.65
C GLY A 282 11.92 -20.55 12.12
N GLY A 283 11.20 -20.73 13.23
CA GLY A 283 10.26 -19.75 13.75
C GLY A 283 10.78 -18.91 14.92
N PHE A 284 10.21 -17.72 15.05
CA PHE A 284 10.29 -16.88 16.24
C PHE A 284 8.88 -16.61 16.76
N ARG A 285 8.77 -16.46 18.08
CA ARG A 285 7.54 -16.07 18.79
C ARG A 285 7.81 -14.80 19.57
N LEU A 286 6.98 -13.77 19.36
CA LEU A 286 6.97 -12.59 20.23
C LEU A 286 6.00 -12.84 21.39
N LEU A 287 6.54 -12.78 22.59
CA LEU A 287 5.87 -12.89 23.89
C LEU A 287 5.45 -11.48 24.35
N PRO A 288 4.18 -11.08 24.17
CA PRO A 288 3.79 -9.68 24.28
C PRO A 288 3.79 -9.24 25.73
N VAL A 289 4.28 -8.04 26.02
CA VAL A 289 4.07 -7.34 27.30
C VAL A 289 3.22 -6.08 27.12
N SER A 290 3.01 -5.66 25.88
CA SER A 290 2.13 -4.56 25.50
C SER A 290 1.42 -4.88 24.19
N ILE A 291 0.11 -4.64 24.14
CA ILE A 291 -0.73 -4.71 22.94
C ILE A 291 -1.58 -3.44 22.87
N GLU A 292 -1.35 -2.60 21.87
CA GLU A 292 -2.10 -1.37 21.62
C GLU A 292 -3.06 -1.56 20.43
N PHE A 293 -4.32 -1.18 20.63
CA PHE A 293 -5.37 -1.11 19.63
C PHE A 293 -5.65 0.35 19.32
N TRP A 294 -5.46 0.73 18.05
CA TRP A 294 -5.70 2.06 17.54
C TRP A 294 -6.81 2.02 16.48
N GLN A 295 -7.77 2.95 16.60
CA GLN A 295 -8.89 3.10 15.67
C GLN A 295 -8.99 4.56 15.20
N GLY A 296 -8.97 4.74 13.87
CA GLY A 296 -9.08 6.03 13.21
C GLY A 296 -10.43 6.71 13.43
N ARG A 297 -10.41 8.04 13.59
CA ARG A 297 -11.56 8.91 13.86
C ARG A 297 -11.45 10.19 13.04
N GLU A 298 -12.58 10.75 12.61
CA GLU A 298 -12.64 11.94 11.74
C GLU A 298 -12.00 13.18 12.37
N SER A 299 -12.22 13.39 13.68
CA SER A 299 -11.74 14.55 14.43
C SER A 299 -10.25 14.53 14.73
N ARG A 300 -9.53 13.47 14.34
CA ARG A 300 -8.15 13.14 14.76
C ARG A 300 -7.98 12.80 16.24
N LEU A 301 -9.06 12.85 17.01
CA LEU A 301 -9.07 12.30 18.36
C LEU A 301 -9.25 10.78 18.26
N HIS A 302 -8.20 10.10 17.81
CA HIS A 302 -8.18 8.66 17.61
C HIS A 302 -8.38 7.90 18.91
N ASP A 303 -9.04 6.76 18.83
CA ASP A 303 -9.19 5.90 20.00
C ASP A 303 -7.96 5.00 20.13
N ARG A 304 -7.35 5.01 21.31
CA ARG A 304 -6.15 4.25 21.63
C ARG A 304 -6.33 3.55 22.96
N LEU A 305 -6.44 2.22 22.94
CA LEU A 305 -6.49 1.40 24.14
C LEU A 305 -5.27 0.48 24.15
N VAL A 306 -4.50 0.53 25.23
CA VAL A 306 -3.31 -0.30 25.42
C VAL A 306 -3.52 -1.26 26.58
N PHE A 307 -3.13 -2.51 26.37
CA PHE A 307 -3.01 -3.52 27.39
C PHE A 307 -1.53 -3.70 27.72
N THR A 308 -1.17 -3.65 29.00
CA THR A 308 0.19 -3.88 29.48
C THR A 308 0.21 -4.89 30.62
N ARG A 309 1.27 -5.67 30.73
CA ARG A 309 1.57 -6.55 31.87
C ARG A 309 3.02 -6.39 32.31
N GLU A 310 3.34 -6.73 33.57
CA GLU A 310 4.69 -6.48 34.12
C GLU A 310 5.77 -7.39 33.53
N GLY A 311 5.39 -8.61 33.15
CA GLY A 311 6.29 -9.60 32.56
C GLY A 311 5.53 -10.65 31.74
N VAL A 312 6.26 -11.51 31.03
CA VAL A 312 5.63 -12.55 30.19
C VAL A 312 4.88 -13.60 31.02
N ASP A 313 5.34 -13.84 32.25
CA ASP A 313 4.75 -14.80 33.18
C ASP A 313 3.57 -14.22 33.98
N ASP A 314 3.24 -12.94 33.75
CA ASP A 314 2.11 -12.28 34.37
C ASP A 314 0.85 -12.42 33.49
N ASP A 315 -0.20 -13.00 34.05
CA ASP A 315 -1.50 -13.15 33.38
C ASP A 315 -2.40 -11.91 33.57
N GLN A 316 -2.00 -10.95 34.42
CA GLN A 316 -2.79 -9.76 34.71
C GLN A 316 -2.49 -8.64 33.72
N TRP A 317 -3.40 -8.45 32.76
CA TRP A 317 -3.34 -7.32 31.84
C TRP A 317 -4.05 -6.10 32.42
N ARG A 318 -3.34 -4.97 32.45
CA ARG A 318 -3.91 -3.66 32.74
C ARG A 318 -4.25 -2.95 31.44
N MET A 319 -5.50 -2.51 31.31
CA MET A 319 -5.97 -1.72 30.16
C MET A 319 -5.96 -0.23 30.50
N GLN A 320 -5.48 0.61 29.58
CA GLN A 320 -5.48 2.07 29.71
C GLN A 320 -5.81 2.75 28.38
N ARG A 321 -6.43 3.93 28.44
CA ARG A 321 -6.59 4.82 27.28
C ARG A 321 -5.39 5.73 27.13
N LEU A 322 -4.92 5.89 25.90
CA LEU A 322 -3.86 6.84 25.54
C LEU A 322 -4.43 8.04 24.80
N SER A 323 -3.80 9.21 24.95
CA SER A 323 -4.10 10.36 24.11
C SER A 323 -3.69 10.08 22.65
N PRO A 324 -4.49 10.49 21.66
CA PRO A 324 -4.12 10.41 20.25
C PRO A 324 -3.02 11.37 19.84
#